data_AF-A0A835G492-F1
#
_entry.id   AF-A0A835G492-F1
#
_cell.length_a   1.000
_cell.length_b   1.000
_cell.length_c   1.000
_cell.angle_alpha   90.00
_cell.angle_beta   90.00
_cell.angle_gamma   90.00
#
_symmetry.space_group_name_H-M   'P 1'
#
loop_
_entity.id
_entity.type
_entity.pdbx_description
1 polymer ?
#
loop_
_entity_poly.entity_id
_entity_poly.type
_entity_poly.pdbx_seq_one_letter_code
_entity_poly.pdbx_strand_id
1 'polypeptide(L)'
;MWYRCSHLRPKLLCLLYIVLNSVEITKCLVLRAYLSQHGLHGELEFSHKNDTLISIRTNLKPTLQYPDGVWRWTIHEFPVDYRDLSEDRCSDANLGQELIDLTEELGYLIIPGKDHAEFESKNTLTGPNGLWGKSIVFETAERDRVICASILATDKTYEKNAIARFTSPVAGTLYFRWLSARESDESDSYIQADLYHTKAVSDKVPFTEHKWKLFVTDIFDADKGNYEDNCNVLQLVFDPENSGDGMSVGDLDSRLGLIKVATDANIMKTKTLFKDEVINVLRSDMEVTRRSLYVVIYDNRHPDSFLACAKLRPMLPKSTKALINMEGIRGSVDFTQRSPFDPTWTNFQLGASDQDYESNLRFVSSVLQYNVRDLPPRLVADDLQSYCNSTSGIYNPTQVDLKTLPPPGMGTQDQYPVGHLLGKHKDRTEYLNHKYLLPGLASELSGAYWDVYLPLQGVHSVVHRAIVIERREPKRNVCGTILLYETDTEYQTPMFSAQVIFRYPIVGRVIFRQPQDRPWEDTTIIVESM
;
A
#
# COMPACT_ATOMS: atom_id res chain seq x y z
N MET A 1 40.28 35.42 -49.88
CA MET A 1 41.29 34.38 -49.64
C MET A 1 40.61 33.04 -49.86
N TRP A 2 41.19 32.21 -50.72
CA TRP A 2 40.63 30.95 -51.26
C TRP A 2 40.33 29.89 -50.19
N TYR A 3 39.35 29.00 -50.40
CA TYR A 3 39.59 27.63 -50.89
C TYR A 3 38.28 26.84 -51.15
N ARG A 4 38.33 26.02 -52.20
CA ARG A 4 37.36 25.01 -52.64
C ARG A 4 37.66 23.65 -52.00
N CYS A 5 36.66 22.74 -52.13
CA CYS A 5 36.69 21.27 -51.98
C CYS A 5 36.60 20.76 -50.52
N SER A 6 35.87 19.69 -50.20
CA SER A 6 35.46 18.52 -50.99
C SER A 6 34.23 17.80 -50.40
N HIS A 7 33.46 17.15 -51.28
CA HIS A 7 32.53 16.09 -50.93
C HIS A 7 33.27 14.87 -50.36
N LEU A 8 32.89 14.37 -49.19
CA LEU A 8 33.05 12.96 -48.84
C LEU A 8 31.95 12.50 -47.85
N ARG A 9 30.98 11.73 -48.39
CA ARG A 9 30.02 10.77 -47.80
C ARG A 9 29.58 10.91 -46.32
N PRO A 10 28.26 11.06 -46.05
CA PRO A 10 27.63 10.59 -44.83
C PRO A 10 26.72 9.39 -45.17
N LYS A 11 27.29 8.17 -45.24
CA LYS A 11 26.47 6.94 -45.24
C LYS A 11 26.74 6.03 -44.03
N LEU A 12 27.75 6.34 -43.21
CA LEU A 12 28.06 5.59 -41.99
C LEU A 12 27.42 6.21 -40.73
N LEU A 13 27.24 7.54 -40.70
CA LEU A 13 26.68 8.26 -39.55
C LEU A 13 25.15 8.07 -39.38
N CYS A 14 24.40 7.91 -40.47
CA CYS A 14 22.97 7.58 -40.36
C CYS A 14 22.72 6.15 -39.88
N LEU A 15 23.62 5.20 -40.17
CA LEU A 15 23.50 3.82 -39.68
C LEU A 15 23.75 3.72 -38.18
N LEU A 16 24.71 4.48 -37.63
CA LEU A 16 24.92 4.53 -36.17
C LEU A 16 23.76 5.20 -35.43
N TYR A 17 23.14 6.23 -36.04
CA TYR A 17 21.99 6.93 -35.44
C TYR A 17 20.69 6.12 -35.52
N ILE A 18 20.55 5.23 -36.51
CA ILE A 18 19.41 4.31 -36.61
C ILE A 18 19.59 3.11 -35.67
N VAL A 19 20.81 2.61 -35.47
CA VAL A 19 21.07 1.49 -34.54
C VAL A 19 21.00 1.90 -33.07
N LEU A 20 21.29 3.17 -32.73
CA LEU A 20 21.13 3.70 -31.36
C LEU A 20 19.67 4.07 -31.01
N ASN A 21 18.75 4.15 -31.98
CA ASN A 21 17.33 4.42 -31.75
C ASN A 21 16.44 3.17 -31.87
N SER A 22 16.99 1.99 -32.14
CA SER A 22 16.22 0.76 -32.34
C SER A 22 16.35 -0.26 -31.19
N VAL A 23 16.78 0.18 -30.02
CA VAL A 23 16.59 -0.60 -28.79
C VAL A 23 15.61 0.19 -27.93
N GLU A 24 14.35 0.24 -28.37
CA GLU A 24 13.26 0.33 -27.40
C GLU A 24 13.38 -0.94 -26.56
N ILE A 25 13.97 -0.82 -25.37
CA ILE A 25 13.80 -1.82 -24.34
C ILE A 25 12.31 -1.79 -24.05
N THR A 26 11.55 -2.72 -24.64
CA THR A 26 10.16 -2.96 -24.31
C THR A 26 10.12 -3.21 -22.80
N LYS A 27 9.57 -2.25 -22.05
CA LYS A 27 9.33 -2.42 -20.63
C LYS A 27 8.23 -3.47 -20.49
N CYS A 28 8.64 -4.70 -20.23
CA CYS A 28 7.71 -5.78 -19.93
C CYS A 28 7.05 -5.54 -18.57
N LEU A 29 5.80 -6.00 -18.41
CA LEU A 29 5.14 -6.03 -17.10
C LEU A 29 5.96 -6.90 -16.14
N VAL A 30 6.31 -6.33 -14.99
CA VAL A 30 7.00 -7.03 -13.90
C VAL A 30 6.18 -6.91 -12.63
N LEU A 31 5.76 -8.06 -12.09
CA LEU A 31 5.11 -8.14 -10.79
C LEU A 31 6.14 -8.49 -9.72
N ARG A 32 5.96 -7.95 -8.51
CA ARG A 32 6.79 -8.25 -7.35
C ARG A 32 5.95 -8.53 -6.11
N ALA A 33 6.46 -9.44 -5.28
CA ALA A 33 5.95 -9.71 -3.94
C ALA A 33 7.06 -9.47 -2.92
N TYR A 34 6.80 -8.61 -1.93
CA TYR A 34 7.74 -8.21 -0.88
C TYR A 34 7.39 -8.93 0.42
N LEU A 35 8.34 -9.69 0.98
CA LEU A 35 8.10 -10.48 2.19
C LEU A 35 9.16 -10.21 3.26
N SER A 36 8.72 -10.10 4.52
CA SER A 36 9.63 -10.01 5.65
C SER A 36 8.94 -10.48 6.93
N GLN A 37 8.88 -11.79 7.12
CA GLN A 37 8.22 -12.43 8.26
C GLN A 37 8.92 -13.73 8.64
N HIS A 38 8.79 -14.17 9.89
CA HIS A 38 9.15 -15.52 10.33
C HIS A 38 10.55 -16.00 9.90
N GLY A 39 11.51 -15.08 9.86
CA GLY A 39 12.90 -15.39 9.56
C GLY A 39 13.29 -15.40 8.07
N LEU A 40 12.40 -15.05 7.15
CA LEU A 40 12.72 -14.86 5.72
C LEU A 40 12.42 -13.42 5.28
N HIS A 41 13.35 -12.79 4.59
CA HIS A 41 13.21 -11.43 4.06
C HIS A 41 13.64 -11.37 2.60
N GLY A 42 12.89 -10.68 1.75
CA GLY A 42 13.29 -10.42 0.38
C GLY A 42 12.10 -10.22 -0.55
N GLU A 43 12.32 -10.52 -1.82
CA GLU A 43 11.31 -10.34 -2.87
C GLU A 43 11.27 -11.52 -3.85
N LEU A 44 10.11 -11.70 -4.46
CA LEU A 44 9.91 -12.52 -5.64
C LEU A 44 9.50 -11.64 -6.80
N GLU A 45 10.10 -11.87 -7.96
CA GLU A 45 9.82 -11.17 -9.20
C GLU A 45 9.20 -12.13 -10.22
N PHE A 46 8.11 -11.70 -10.86
CA PHE A 46 7.42 -12.43 -11.90
C PHE A 46 7.45 -11.60 -13.18
N SER A 47 7.95 -12.16 -14.27
CA SER A 47 8.06 -11.50 -15.56
C SER A 47 7.83 -12.48 -16.70
N HIS A 48 7.49 -12.02 -17.89
CA HIS A 48 7.41 -12.91 -19.05
C HIS A 48 8.80 -13.40 -19.44
N LYS A 49 8.93 -14.72 -19.63
CA LYS A 49 10.09 -15.30 -20.30
C LYS A 49 9.86 -15.43 -21.79
N ASN A 50 8.65 -15.85 -22.17
CA ASN A 50 8.14 -15.91 -23.54
C ASN A 50 6.60 -15.74 -23.50
N ASP A 51 5.92 -15.89 -24.63
CA ASP A 51 4.46 -15.71 -24.72
C ASP A 51 3.63 -16.74 -23.91
N THR A 52 4.26 -17.82 -23.43
CA THR A 52 3.58 -18.95 -22.77
C THR A 52 4.07 -19.24 -21.34
N LEU A 53 5.23 -18.70 -20.96
CA LEU A 53 5.92 -19.00 -19.72
C LEU A 53 6.31 -17.71 -19.03
N ILE A 54 6.15 -17.70 -17.72
CA ILE A 54 6.68 -16.67 -16.83
C ILE A 54 7.97 -17.16 -16.17
N SER A 55 8.88 -16.23 -15.95
CA SER A 55 10.05 -16.41 -15.09
C SER A 55 9.71 -15.93 -13.68
N ILE A 56 9.97 -16.77 -12.68
CA ILE A 56 9.86 -16.46 -11.26
C ILE A 56 11.27 -16.38 -10.70
N ARG A 57 11.73 -15.19 -10.36
CA ARG A 57 13.05 -14.95 -9.76
C ARG A 57 12.92 -14.67 -8.28
N THR A 58 13.71 -15.37 -7.49
CA THR A 58 13.78 -15.21 -6.03
C THR A 58 15.00 -14.37 -5.65
N ASN A 59 14.83 -13.51 -4.65
CA ASN A 59 15.89 -12.76 -4.01
C ASN A 59 15.60 -12.73 -2.51
N LEU A 60 15.94 -13.82 -1.84
CA LEU A 60 15.53 -14.11 -0.47
C LEU A 60 16.74 -14.22 0.44
N LYS A 61 16.62 -13.70 1.66
CA LYS A 61 17.67 -13.71 2.67
C LYS A 61 17.11 -14.28 3.97
N PRO A 62 17.56 -15.47 4.39
CA PRO A 62 17.20 -15.99 5.70
C PRO A 62 17.86 -15.16 6.81
N THR A 63 17.20 -15.11 7.95
CA THR A 63 17.77 -14.54 9.18
C THR A 63 18.71 -15.53 9.87
N LEU A 64 19.57 -15.03 10.76
CA LEU A 64 20.45 -15.90 11.55
C LEU A 64 19.69 -16.85 12.50
N GLN A 65 18.47 -16.48 12.90
CA GLN A 65 17.62 -17.31 13.75
C GLN A 65 17.11 -18.55 13.00
N TYR A 66 16.82 -18.40 11.71
CA TYR A 66 16.29 -19.44 10.85
C TYR A 66 17.10 -19.49 9.54
N PRO A 67 18.36 -19.99 9.59
CA PRO A 67 19.25 -19.98 8.44
C PRO A 67 18.78 -20.95 7.34
N ASP A 68 18.15 -22.06 7.75
CA ASP A 68 17.65 -23.11 6.87
C ASP A 68 16.12 -23.18 6.91
N GLY A 69 15.49 -23.47 5.77
CA GLY A 69 14.05 -23.60 5.67
C GLY A 69 13.60 -24.33 4.41
N VAL A 70 12.59 -25.18 4.55
CA VAL A 70 11.88 -25.81 3.43
C VAL A 70 10.47 -25.25 3.43
N TRP A 71 10.11 -24.59 2.34
CA TRP A 71 8.85 -23.88 2.21
C TRP A 71 8.00 -24.50 1.11
N ARG A 72 6.75 -24.80 1.45
CA ARG A 72 5.66 -24.93 0.49
C ARG A 72 5.21 -23.52 0.11
N TRP A 73 4.97 -23.28 -1.17
CA TRP A 73 4.58 -21.98 -1.69
C TRP A 73 3.35 -22.06 -2.58
N THR A 74 2.35 -21.26 -2.28
CA THR A 74 1.03 -21.32 -2.90
C THR A 74 0.51 -19.92 -3.20
N ILE A 75 -0.39 -19.81 -4.17
CA ILE A 75 -1.05 -18.56 -4.54
C ILE A 75 -2.49 -18.60 -4.03
N HIS A 76 -2.89 -17.56 -3.30
CA HIS A 76 -4.22 -17.42 -2.71
C HIS A 76 -5.04 -16.31 -3.38
N GLU A 77 -6.35 -16.37 -3.20
CA GLU A 77 -7.32 -15.54 -3.93
C GLU A 77 -7.19 -14.03 -3.71
N PHE A 78 -7.02 -13.60 -2.46
CA PHE A 78 -7.03 -12.18 -2.07
C PHE A 78 -5.62 -11.64 -1.83
N PRO A 79 -5.37 -10.34 -2.08
CA PRO A 79 -4.13 -9.71 -1.68
C PRO A 79 -4.05 -9.53 -0.15
N VAL A 80 -2.83 -9.39 0.37
CA VAL A 80 -2.58 -9.15 1.80
C VAL A 80 -3.01 -7.72 2.16
N ASP A 81 -3.81 -7.56 3.22
CA ASP A 81 -4.12 -6.25 3.80
C ASP A 81 -3.06 -5.86 4.83
N TYR A 82 -2.16 -4.94 4.47
CA TYR A 82 -1.05 -4.52 5.34
C TYR A 82 -1.48 -3.55 6.46
N ARG A 83 -2.78 -3.20 6.55
CA ARG A 83 -3.33 -2.49 7.73
C ARG A 83 -3.49 -3.43 8.92
N ASP A 84 -3.70 -4.72 8.65
CA ASP A 84 -3.71 -5.76 9.67
C ASP A 84 -2.26 -6.11 10.05
N LEU A 85 -1.97 -6.07 11.33
CA LEU A 85 -0.65 -6.40 11.88
C LEU A 85 -0.70 -7.67 12.74
N SER A 86 -1.84 -8.36 12.76
CA SER A 86 -2.00 -9.62 13.47
C SER A 86 -1.31 -10.79 12.75
N GLU A 87 -1.01 -11.85 13.48
CA GLU A 87 -0.50 -13.10 12.90
C GLU A 87 -1.52 -13.76 11.96
N ASP A 88 -2.81 -13.56 12.21
CA ASP A 88 -3.91 -14.09 11.39
C ASP A 88 -4.01 -13.43 10.00
N ARG A 89 -3.20 -12.39 9.73
CA ARG A 89 -3.14 -11.72 8.42
C ARG A 89 -2.91 -12.70 7.27
N CYS A 90 -2.10 -13.74 7.49
CA CYS A 90 -1.76 -14.73 6.48
C CYS A 90 -2.68 -15.97 6.49
N SER A 91 -3.77 -15.95 7.26
CA SER A 91 -4.71 -17.07 7.33
C SER A 91 -5.59 -17.19 6.08
N ASP A 92 -6.10 -18.39 5.83
CA ASP A 92 -7.06 -18.67 4.75
C ASP A 92 -8.35 -17.83 4.88
N ALA A 93 -8.73 -17.45 6.09
CA ALA A 93 -9.89 -16.56 6.32
C ALA A 93 -9.68 -15.16 5.72
N ASN A 94 -8.42 -14.70 5.66
CA ASN A 94 -8.07 -13.39 5.14
C ASN A 94 -7.62 -13.41 3.67
N LEU A 95 -6.88 -14.45 3.27
CA LEU A 95 -6.32 -14.61 1.93
C LEU A 95 -7.19 -15.42 0.98
N GLY A 96 -8.22 -16.10 1.51
CA GLY A 96 -9.12 -16.92 0.71
C GLY A 96 -8.52 -18.28 0.39
N GLN A 97 -9.18 -18.99 -0.52
CA GLN A 97 -8.78 -20.33 -0.93
C GLN A 97 -7.46 -20.32 -1.71
N GLU A 98 -6.75 -21.45 -1.62
CA GLU A 98 -5.60 -21.75 -2.43
C GLU A 98 -6.03 -21.97 -3.89
N LEU A 99 -5.39 -21.25 -4.83
CA LEU A 99 -5.70 -21.31 -6.25
C LEU A 99 -4.65 -22.07 -7.06
N ILE A 100 -3.37 -21.88 -6.72
CA ILE A 100 -2.24 -22.49 -7.43
C ILE A 100 -1.24 -23.01 -6.41
N ASP A 101 -0.90 -24.29 -6.49
CA ASP A 101 0.21 -24.87 -5.74
C ASP A 101 1.49 -24.85 -6.59
N LEU A 102 2.38 -23.90 -6.31
CA LEU A 102 3.68 -23.81 -7.00
C LEU A 102 4.65 -24.89 -6.53
N THR A 103 4.43 -25.52 -5.39
CA THR A 103 5.24 -26.66 -4.93
C THR A 103 4.98 -27.89 -5.79
N GLU A 104 3.75 -28.12 -6.24
CA GLU A 104 3.45 -29.20 -7.18
C GLU A 104 4.13 -29.00 -8.55
N GLU A 105 4.17 -27.75 -9.04
CA GLU A 105 4.78 -27.43 -10.34
C GLU A 105 6.32 -27.35 -10.28
N LEU A 106 6.88 -26.68 -9.26
CA LEU A 106 8.29 -26.27 -9.22
C LEU A 106 9.11 -26.97 -8.11
N GLY A 107 8.44 -27.77 -7.28
CA GLY A 107 9.00 -28.37 -6.08
C GLY A 107 9.10 -27.38 -4.91
N TYR A 108 9.58 -27.89 -3.78
CA TYR A 108 9.78 -27.09 -2.57
C TYR A 108 10.88 -26.02 -2.76
N LEU A 109 10.70 -24.90 -2.08
CA LEU A 109 11.71 -23.86 -1.96
C LEU A 109 12.61 -24.18 -0.76
N ILE A 110 13.87 -24.53 -1.04
CA ILE A 110 14.87 -24.92 -0.05
C ILE A 110 15.88 -23.79 0.11
N ILE A 111 15.97 -23.23 1.31
CA ILE A 111 16.89 -22.16 1.70
C ILE A 111 17.85 -22.72 2.75
N PRO A 112 19.17 -22.44 2.67
CA PRO A 112 19.88 -21.74 1.59
C PRO A 112 20.03 -22.63 0.34
N GLY A 113 20.21 -22.01 -0.84
CA GLY A 113 20.45 -22.71 -2.11
C GLY A 113 19.56 -22.23 -3.25
N LYS A 114 18.28 -21.92 -2.95
CA LYS A 114 17.33 -21.28 -3.88
C LYS A 114 17.01 -19.83 -3.50
N ASP A 115 17.88 -19.18 -2.74
CA ASP A 115 17.78 -17.76 -2.34
C ASP A 115 17.88 -16.79 -3.53
N HIS A 116 18.63 -17.19 -4.57
CA HIS A 116 18.75 -16.49 -5.85
C HIS A 116 18.48 -17.43 -7.02
N ALA A 117 17.32 -18.11 -6.99
CA ALA A 117 16.91 -19.04 -8.04
C ALA A 117 15.93 -18.40 -9.03
N GLU A 118 15.97 -18.91 -10.27
CA GLU A 118 15.02 -18.61 -11.33
C GLU A 118 14.24 -19.89 -11.68
N PHE A 119 12.92 -19.77 -11.74
CA PHE A 119 11.99 -20.85 -12.08
C PHE A 119 11.16 -20.48 -13.30
N GLU A 120 10.71 -21.47 -14.05
CA GLU A 120 9.79 -21.28 -15.18
C GLU A 120 8.44 -21.87 -14.83
N SER A 121 7.37 -21.10 -15.02
CA SER A 121 6.00 -21.54 -14.75
C SER A 121 5.09 -21.23 -15.93
N LYS A 122 4.04 -22.05 -16.11
CA LYS A 122 3.00 -21.88 -17.14
C LYS A 122 1.87 -20.93 -16.73
N ASN A 123 1.94 -20.37 -15.52
CA ASN A 123 0.96 -19.40 -15.05
C ASN A 123 1.06 -18.06 -15.80
N THR A 124 -0.02 -17.28 -15.79
CA THR A 124 -0.07 -15.95 -16.45
C THR A 124 0.09 -14.82 -15.43
N LEU A 125 0.65 -13.69 -15.85
CA LEU A 125 0.75 -12.51 -14.99
C LEU A 125 -0.63 -11.87 -14.75
N THR A 126 -1.48 -11.85 -15.78
CA THR A 126 -2.78 -11.18 -15.82
C THR A 126 -3.89 -12.15 -16.25
N GLY A 127 -5.14 -11.69 -16.19
CA GLY A 127 -6.32 -12.42 -16.64
C GLY A 127 -7.06 -13.12 -15.51
N PRO A 128 -8.06 -13.98 -15.83
CA PRO A 128 -8.94 -14.59 -14.83
C PRO A 128 -8.16 -15.42 -13.79
N ASN A 129 -7.13 -16.15 -14.25
CA ASN A 129 -6.24 -16.95 -13.41
C ASN A 129 -4.87 -16.29 -13.18
N GLY A 130 -4.72 -15.01 -13.55
CA GLY A 130 -3.45 -14.29 -13.47
C GLY A 130 -2.98 -14.03 -12.05
N LEU A 131 -1.66 -13.93 -11.86
CA LEU A 131 -1.03 -13.71 -10.55
C LEU A 131 -1.25 -12.31 -9.96
N TRP A 132 -1.51 -11.30 -10.79
CA TRP A 132 -1.69 -9.93 -10.31
C TRP A 132 -2.90 -9.79 -9.37
N GLY A 133 -2.68 -9.09 -8.25
CA GLY A 133 -3.72 -8.82 -7.26
C GLY A 133 -4.00 -9.99 -6.32
N LYS A 134 -3.26 -11.10 -6.45
CA LYS A 134 -3.31 -12.26 -5.54
C LYS A 134 -2.25 -12.14 -4.45
N SER A 135 -2.23 -13.09 -3.52
CA SER A 135 -1.14 -13.23 -2.55
C SER A 135 -0.37 -14.52 -2.76
N ILE A 136 0.91 -14.50 -2.43
CA ILE A 136 1.74 -15.69 -2.28
C ILE A 136 1.88 -16.00 -0.80
N VAL A 137 1.76 -17.28 -0.45
CA VAL A 137 1.92 -17.80 0.91
C VAL A 137 3.06 -18.79 0.93
N PHE A 138 3.96 -18.67 1.92
CA PHE A 138 4.96 -19.67 2.25
C PHE A 138 4.63 -20.31 3.58
N GLU A 139 4.58 -21.63 3.62
CA GLU A 139 4.37 -22.38 4.86
C GLU A 139 5.41 -23.48 5.03
N THR A 140 5.83 -23.70 6.27
CA THR A 140 6.63 -24.87 6.65
C THR A 140 5.75 -26.12 6.71
N ALA A 141 6.38 -27.30 6.67
CA ALA A 141 5.65 -28.59 6.77
C ALA A 141 4.83 -28.73 8.07
N GLU A 142 5.29 -28.10 9.17
CA GLU A 142 4.60 -28.09 10.47
C GLU A 142 3.58 -26.95 10.59
N ARG A 143 3.52 -26.02 9.62
CA ARG A 143 2.71 -24.79 9.63
C ARG A 143 2.95 -23.90 10.85
N ASP A 144 4.13 -24.02 11.48
CA ASP A 144 4.57 -23.18 12.58
C ASP A 144 4.97 -21.77 12.11
N ARG A 145 5.31 -21.64 10.82
CA ARG A 145 5.70 -20.38 10.19
C ARG A 145 4.96 -20.20 8.88
N VAL A 146 4.19 -19.12 8.81
CA VAL A 146 3.44 -18.72 7.62
C VAL A 146 3.84 -17.31 7.23
N ILE A 147 4.19 -17.11 5.96
CA ILE A 147 4.61 -15.83 5.40
C ILE A 147 3.67 -15.52 4.25
N CYS A 148 3.20 -14.29 4.12
CA CYS A 148 2.36 -13.89 3.01
C CYS A 148 2.79 -12.54 2.43
N ALA A 149 2.60 -12.38 1.12
CA ALA A 149 2.85 -11.14 0.41
C ALA A 149 1.89 -10.95 -0.77
N SER A 150 1.45 -9.72 -1.00
CA SER A 150 0.69 -9.35 -2.21
C SER A 150 1.58 -9.35 -3.44
N ILE A 151 1.07 -9.84 -4.57
CA ILE A 151 1.72 -9.77 -5.89
C ILE A 151 1.21 -8.51 -6.61
N LEU A 152 2.12 -7.56 -6.82
CA LEU A 152 1.81 -6.18 -7.22
C LEU A 152 2.62 -5.78 -8.44
N ALA A 153 2.14 -4.85 -9.26
CA ALA A 153 2.95 -4.30 -10.34
C ALA A 153 4.07 -3.40 -9.77
N THR A 154 5.26 -3.50 -10.35
CA THR A 154 6.42 -2.70 -9.91
C THR A 154 6.25 -1.23 -10.28
N ASP A 155 5.75 -0.93 -11.48
CA ASP A 155 5.50 0.45 -11.90
C ASP A 155 4.17 0.97 -11.34
N LYS A 156 4.25 2.04 -10.54
CA LYS A 156 3.09 2.70 -9.94
C LYS A 156 2.14 3.31 -10.97
N THR A 157 2.58 3.55 -12.21
CA THR A 157 1.75 4.14 -13.26
C THR A 157 0.78 3.15 -13.90
N TYR A 158 1.06 1.85 -13.79
CA TYR A 158 0.20 0.81 -14.36
C TYR A 158 -1.07 0.61 -13.55
N GLU A 159 -1.00 0.78 -12.23
CA GLU A 159 -2.13 0.54 -11.34
C GLU A 159 -2.98 1.79 -11.07
N LYS A 160 -4.30 1.61 -11.08
CA LYS A 160 -5.28 2.58 -10.59
C LYS A 160 -6.22 1.90 -9.62
N ASN A 161 -6.62 2.64 -8.58
CA ASN A 161 -7.48 2.14 -7.53
C ASN A 161 -8.67 3.09 -7.34
N ALA A 162 -9.83 2.54 -7.03
CA ALA A 162 -10.99 3.27 -6.58
C ALA A 162 -11.69 2.54 -5.44
N ILE A 163 -12.47 3.30 -4.67
CA ILE A 163 -13.09 2.83 -3.45
C ILE A 163 -14.54 3.32 -3.38
N ALA A 164 -15.46 2.43 -3.03
CA ALA A 164 -16.82 2.77 -2.62
C ALA A 164 -17.02 2.29 -1.18
N ARG A 165 -17.23 3.22 -0.26
CA ARG A 165 -17.35 2.94 1.18
C ARG A 165 -18.80 3.11 1.62
N PHE A 166 -19.37 2.04 2.17
CA PHE A 166 -20.72 1.98 2.70
C PHE A 166 -20.70 2.19 4.22
N THR A 167 -21.68 2.91 4.74
CA THR A 167 -21.76 3.28 6.18
C THR A 167 -22.99 2.72 6.88
N SER A 168 -24.14 2.70 6.20
CA SER A 168 -25.42 2.20 6.72
C SER A 168 -26.44 2.02 5.59
N PRO A 169 -27.42 1.10 5.69
CA PRO A 169 -27.54 0.01 6.68
C PRO A 169 -26.56 -1.16 6.43
N VAL A 170 -25.96 -1.21 5.24
CA VAL A 170 -24.79 -2.03 4.94
C VAL A 170 -23.54 -1.19 5.17
N ALA A 171 -22.53 -1.76 5.80
CA ALA A 171 -21.22 -1.13 5.99
C ALA A 171 -20.13 -2.00 5.36
N GLY A 172 -19.01 -1.37 5.02
CA GLY A 172 -17.88 -2.05 4.40
C GLY A 172 -17.39 -1.32 3.17
N THR A 173 -16.58 -2.00 2.37
CA THR A 173 -15.85 -1.37 1.28
C THR A 173 -15.82 -2.25 0.03
N LEU A 174 -16.00 -1.61 -1.12
CA LEU A 174 -15.65 -2.17 -2.42
C LEU A 174 -14.37 -1.51 -2.92
N TYR A 175 -13.38 -2.32 -3.26
CA TYR A 175 -12.15 -1.90 -3.88
C TYR A 175 -12.17 -2.28 -5.36
N PHE A 176 -12.07 -1.28 -6.22
CA PHE A 176 -11.91 -1.47 -7.65
C PHE A 176 -10.45 -1.25 -8.00
N ARG A 177 -9.82 -2.21 -8.67
CA ARG A 177 -8.41 -2.12 -9.05
C ARG A 177 -8.26 -2.45 -10.52
N TRP A 178 -7.40 -1.68 -11.18
CA TRP A 178 -7.08 -1.83 -12.60
C TRP A 178 -5.59 -1.83 -12.82
N LEU A 179 -5.11 -2.75 -13.64
CA LEU A 179 -3.78 -2.80 -14.20
C LEU A 179 -3.86 -2.50 -15.70
N SER A 180 -2.99 -1.62 -16.19
CA SER A 180 -2.80 -1.39 -17.62
C SER A 180 -1.36 -1.04 -17.89
N ALA A 181 -0.62 -1.97 -18.49
CA ALA A 181 0.73 -1.80 -18.99
C ALA A 181 0.66 -1.77 -20.53
N ARG A 182 0.56 -0.56 -21.09
CA ARG A 182 0.33 -0.35 -22.53
C ARG A 182 1.51 -0.81 -23.38
N GLU A 183 2.71 -0.77 -22.80
CA GLU A 183 3.96 -1.16 -23.43
C GLU A 183 4.03 -2.67 -23.71
N SER A 184 3.34 -3.48 -22.89
CA SER A 184 3.27 -4.94 -23.02
C SER A 184 1.88 -5.44 -23.42
N ASP A 185 0.95 -4.54 -23.76
CA ASP A 185 -0.46 -4.85 -24.07
C ASP A 185 -1.15 -5.70 -22.97
N GLU A 186 -0.79 -5.47 -21.72
CA GLU A 186 -1.30 -6.20 -20.57
C GLU A 186 -2.34 -5.38 -19.82
N SER A 187 -3.50 -5.98 -19.54
CA SER A 187 -4.55 -5.36 -18.72
C SER A 187 -5.27 -6.39 -17.86
N ASP A 188 -5.64 -5.98 -16.65
CA ASP A 188 -6.39 -6.80 -15.71
C ASP A 188 -7.18 -5.89 -14.78
N SER A 189 -8.30 -6.37 -14.26
CA SER A 189 -9.07 -5.64 -13.26
C SER A 189 -9.89 -6.58 -12.39
N TYR A 190 -10.12 -6.14 -11.16
CA TYR A 190 -11.01 -6.84 -10.24
C TYR A 190 -11.70 -5.89 -9.28
N ILE A 191 -12.82 -6.37 -8.74
CA ILE A 191 -13.56 -5.75 -7.65
C ILE A 191 -13.48 -6.69 -6.44
N GLN A 192 -12.91 -6.20 -5.35
CA GLN A 192 -12.93 -6.90 -4.07
C GLN A 192 -14.00 -6.28 -3.18
N ALA A 193 -14.93 -7.10 -2.71
CA ALA A 193 -16.00 -6.70 -1.80
C ALA A 193 -15.77 -7.26 -0.39
N ASP A 194 -15.90 -6.40 0.61
CA ASP A 194 -15.95 -6.75 2.03
C ASP A 194 -17.10 -5.96 2.67
N LEU A 195 -18.27 -6.58 2.76
CA LEU A 195 -19.54 -5.94 3.16
C LEU A 195 -20.23 -6.74 4.27
N TYR A 196 -20.88 -6.01 5.17
CA TYR A 196 -21.65 -6.58 6.27
C TYR A 196 -22.84 -5.70 6.66
N HIS A 197 -23.87 -6.30 7.26
CA HIS A 197 -24.99 -5.55 7.83
C HIS A 197 -24.57 -4.88 9.14
N THR A 198 -24.93 -3.60 9.29
CA THR A 198 -24.64 -2.83 10.53
C THR A 198 -25.42 -3.34 11.75
N LYS A 199 -26.54 -4.03 11.51
CA LYS A 199 -27.35 -4.70 12.52
C LYS A 199 -27.40 -6.19 12.20
N ALA A 200 -27.12 -7.02 13.19
CA ALA A 200 -27.16 -8.47 13.02
C ALA A 200 -28.53 -8.89 12.46
N VAL A 201 -28.50 -9.59 11.33
CA VAL A 201 -29.70 -10.15 10.71
C VAL A 201 -30.02 -11.47 11.42
N SER A 202 -31.22 -11.61 11.96
CA SER A 202 -31.63 -12.78 12.75
C SER A 202 -31.75 -14.09 11.94
N ASP A 203 -31.60 -14.03 10.62
CA ASP A 203 -31.65 -15.20 9.76
C ASP A 203 -30.39 -16.06 9.97
N LYS A 204 -30.55 -17.39 10.14
CA LYS A 204 -29.43 -18.33 10.41
C LYS A 204 -28.46 -18.53 9.23
N VAL A 205 -28.44 -17.63 8.27
CA VAL A 205 -27.55 -17.68 7.11
C VAL A 205 -26.29 -16.84 7.35
N PRO A 206 -25.12 -17.28 6.85
CA PRO A 206 -23.86 -16.56 7.07
C PRO A 206 -23.78 -15.24 6.28
N PHE A 207 -24.48 -15.13 5.16
CA PHE A 207 -24.53 -13.94 4.32
C PHE A 207 -25.89 -13.83 3.61
N THR A 208 -26.22 -12.64 3.15
CA THR A 208 -27.33 -12.36 2.24
C THR A 208 -26.79 -12.00 0.86
N GLU A 209 -27.53 -12.34 -0.19
CA GLU A 209 -27.17 -12.05 -1.58
C GLU A 209 -28.07 -10.95 -2.14
N HIS A 210 -27.46 -10.00 -2.85
CA HIS A 210 -28.12 -8.80 -3.34
C HIS A 210 -27.76 -8.51 -4.79
N LYS A 211 -28.73 -7.94 -5.53
CA LYS A 211 -28.42 -7.32 -6.82
C LYS A 211 -27.71 -6.01 -6.57
N TRP A 212 -26.80 -5.65 -7.47
CA TRP A 212 -25.99 -4.45 -7.35
C TRP A 212 -25.68 -3.91 -8.74
N LYS A 213 -25.66 -2.58 -8.83
CA LYS A 213 -25.49 -1.86 -10.09
C LYS A 213 -24.68 -0.59 -9.90
N LEU A 214 -24.08 -0.13 -10.97
CA LEU A 214 -23.42 1.17 -11.04
C LEU A 214 -24.39 2.21 -11.63
N PHE A 215 -24.63 3.26 -10.86
CA PHE A 215 -25.45 4.40 -11.24
C PHE A 215 -24.59 5.62 -11.51
N VAL A 216 -25.13 6.53 -12.31
CA VAL A 216 -24.50 7.81 -12.62
C VAL A 216 -25.44 8.96 -12.31
N THR A 217 -24.92 10.04 -11.72
CA THR A 217 -25.70 11.26 -11.49
C THR A 217 -25.76 12.14 -12.74
N ASP A 218 -26.74 13.04 -12.78
CA ASP A 218 -26.69 14.17 -13.72
C ASP A 218 -25.47 15.07 -13.39
N ILE A 219 -24.96 15.76 -14.41
CA ILE A 219 -23.80 16.66 -14.38
C ILE A 219 -24.06 17.81 -13.40
N PHE A 220 -25.31 18.26 -13.25
CA PHE A 220 -25.67 19.37 -12.37
C PHE A 220 -25.83 19.02 -10.88
N ASP A 221 -25.88 17.71 -10.56
CA ASP A 221 -26.04 17.23 -9.19
C ASP A 221 -24.73 16.70 -8.57
N ALA A 222 -23.66 16.59 -9.36
CA ALA A 222 -22.35 16.12 -8.90
C ALA A 222 -21.69 17.03 -7.83
N ASP A 223 -21.99 18.33 -7.85
CA ASP A 223 -21.35 19.36 -7.00
C ASP A 223 -22.13 19.68 -5.71
N LYS A 224 -23.32 19.10 -5.51
CA LYS A 224 -24.12 19.37 -4.30
C LYS A 224 -23.73 18.38 -3.19
N GLY A 225 -22.77 18.77 -2.35
CA GLY A 225 -22.25 17.97 -1.23
C GLY A 225 -23.27 17.50 -0.17
N ASN A 226 -24.55 17.86 -0.27
CA ASN A 226 -25.61 17.47 0.66
C ASN A 226 -26.25 16.09 0.35
N TYR A 227 -25.84 15.40 -0.72
CA TYR A 227 -26.47 14.15 -1.16
C TYR A 227 -25.57 12.90 -1.06
N GLU A 228 -24.37 12.98 -0.48
CA GLU A 228 -23.43 11.83 -0.48
C GLU A 228 -24.00 10.55 0.14
N ASP A 229 -24.92 10.67 1.09
CA ASP A 229 -25.59 9.54 1.76
C ASP A 229 -27.02 9.26 1.24
N ASN A 230 -27.52 10.01 0.25
CA ASN A 230 -28.89 9.89 -0.22
C ASN A 230 -28.98 9.27 -1.61
N CYS A 231 -29.39 8.00 -1.65
CA CYS A 231 -29.53 7.22 -2.88
C CYS A 231 -30.69 7.68 -3.78
N ASN A 232 -31.61 8.53 -3.31
CA ASN A 232 -32.82 8.90 -4.03
C ASN A 232 -32.57 9.74 -5.30
N VAL A 233 -31.39 10.33 -5.46
CA VAL A 233 -31.01 11.12 -6.65
C VAL A 233 -30.64 10.20 -7.83
N LEU A 234 -30.38 8.91 -7.57
CA LEU A 234 -29.90 7.97 -8.56
C LEU A 234 -31.06 7.46 -9.42
N GLN A 235 -31.00 7.74 -10.73
CA GLN A 235 -32.05 7.37 -11.68
C GLN A 235 -31.52 6.58 -12.89
N LEU A 236 -30.26 6.79 -13.27
CA LEU A 236 -29.69 6.24 -14.50
C LEU A 236 -28.61 5.21 -14.17
N VAL A 237 -28.78 3.99 -14.68
CA VAL A 237 -27.72 2.98 -14.72
C VAL A 237 -26.63 3.45 -15.67
N PHE A 238 -25.38 3.21 -15.30
CA PHE A 238 -24.23 3.61 -16.10
C PHE A 238 -24.10 2.75 -17.35
N ASP A 239 -24.49 3.30 -18.50
CA ASP A 239 -24.42 2.65 -19.80
C ASP A 239 -23.74 3.57 -20.85
N PRO A 240 -22.39 3.66 -20.86
CA PRO A 240 -21.68 4.55 -21.76
C PRO A 240 -21.80 4.13 -23.24
N GLU A 241 -21.97 2.83 -23.50
CA GLU A 241 -22.07 2.26 -24.85
C GLU A 241 -23.51 2.11 -25.35
N ASN A 242 -24.50 2.47 -24.53
CA ASN A 242 -25.93 2.31 -24.82
C ASN A 242 -26.28 0.87 -25.24
N SER A 243 -25.72 -0.10 -24.52
CA SER A 243 -25.85 -1.53 -24.78
C SER A 243 -27.24 -2.07 -24.37
N GLY A 244 -27.97 -1.33 -23.53
CA GLY A 244 -29.29 -1.70 -23.04
C GLY A 244 -29.27 -2.55 -21.77
N ASP A 245 -30.47 -2.81 -21.23
CA ASP A 245 -30.66 -3.45 -19.92
C ASP A 245 -30.03 -4.85 -19.84
N GLY A 246 -29.25 -5.09 -18.79
CA GLY A 246 -28.57 -6.36 -18.52
C GLY A 246 -27.26 -6.56 -19.28
N MET A 247 -26.96 -5.70 -20.26
CA MET A 247 -25.73 -5.72 -21.05
C MET A 247 -24.81 -4.53 -20.74
N SER A 248 -25.34 -3.50 -20.07
CA SER A 248 -24.57 -2.30 -19.71
C SER A 248 -23.43 -2.61 -18.73
N VAL A 249 -22.39 -1.79 -18.78
CA VAL A 249 -21.26 -1.83 -17.83
C VAL A 249 -21.77 -1.65 -16.38
N GLY A 250 -22.86 -0.92 -16.20
CA GLY A 250 -23.47 -0.68 -14.90
C GLY A 250 -24.33 -1.81 -14.35
N ASP A 251 -24.72 -2.80 -15.16
CA ASP A 251 -25.46 -3.99 -14.72
C ASP A 251 -24.53 -5.05 -14.13
N LEU A 252 -23.84 -4.69 -13.03
CA LEU A 252 -22.83 -5.51 -12.37
C LEU A 252 -23.38 -6.87 -11.92
N ASP A 253 -24.63 -6.93 -11.46
CA ASP A 253 -25.30 -8.18 -11.07
C ASP A 253 -25.42 -9.19 -12.21
N SER A 254 -25.68 -8.70 -13.42
CA SER A 254 -25.88 -9.56 -14.60
C SER A 254 -24.56 -10.07 -15.17
N ARG A 255 -23.46 -9.33 -14.98
CA ARG A 255 -22.12 -9.68 -15.47
C ARG A 255 -21.29 -10.46 -14.45
N LEU A 256 -21.29 -10.02 -13.20
CA LEU A 256 -20.44 -10.52 -12.12
C LEU A 256 -21.17 -11.45 -11.15
N GLY A 257 -22.50 -11.50 -11.22
CA GLY A 257 -23.35 -12.21 -10.25
C GLY A 257 -23.71 -11.37 -9.04
N LEU A 258 -24.42 -11.98 -8.09
CA LEU A 258 -24.92 -11.30 -6.89
C LEU A 258 -23.79 -10.99 -5.91
N ILE A 259 -23.92 -9.86 -5.21
CA ILE A 259 -22.98 -9.48 -4.16
C ILE A 259 -23.39 -10.09 -2.82
N LYS A 260 -22.40 -10.58 -2.07
CA LYS A 260 -22.61 -11.16 -0.74
C LYS A 260 -22.36 -10.11 0.35
N VAL A 261 -23.26 -10.04 1.32
CA VAL A 261 -23.17 -9.16 2.49
C VAL A 261 -23.26 -10.03 3.74
N ALA A 262 -22.23 -9.99 4.59
CA ALA A 262 -22.20 -10.79 5.82
C ALA A 262 -23.32 -10.38 6.79
N THR A 263 -23.95 -11.35 7.44
CA THR A 263 -25.03 -11.09 8.42
C THR A 263 -24.51 -10.54 9.75
N ASP A 264 -23.32 -10.96 10.17
CA ASP A 264 -22.59 -10.42 11.33
C ASP A 264 -21.07 -10.52 11.10
N ALA A 265 -20.41 -9.35 11.00
CA ALA A 265 -18.97 -9.26 10.77
C ALA A 265 -18.12 -9.80 11.93
N ASN A 266 -18.68 -9.92 13.14
CA ASN A 266 -17.96 -10.47 14.30
C ASN A 266 -17.93 -12.01 14.28
N ILE A 267 -18.89 -12.63 13.59
CA ILE A 267 -18.99 -14.09 13.48
C ILE A 267 -18.28 -14.58 12.22
N MET A 268 -18.57 -13.96 11.07
CA MET A 268 -18.00 -14.37 9.80
C MET A 268 -17.83 -13.16 8.87
N LYS A 269 -16.60 -12.91 8.42
CA LYS A 269 -16.33 -11.95 7.35
C LYS A 269 -16.58 -12.62 6.01
N THR A 270 -17.29 -11.94 5.12
CA THR A 270 -17.53 -12.42 3.75
C THR A 270 -16.78 -11.51 2.78
N LYS A 271 -15.70 -12.04 2.22
CA LYS A 271 -14.94 -11.39 1.14
C LYS A 271 -15.24 -12.09 -0.18
N THR A 272 -15.43 -11.32 -1.24
CA THR A 272 -15.63 -11.85 -2.59
C THR A 272 -14.82 -11.04 -3.60
N LEU A 273 -14.20 -11.71 -4.57
CA LEU A 273 -13.48 -11.06 -5.65
C LEU A 273 -14.16 -11.35 -6.99
N PHE A 274 -14.41 -10.31 -7.76
CA PHE A 274 -15.02 -10.37 -9.07
C PHE A 274 -14.02 -9.93 -10.12
N LYS A 275 -13.80 -10.75 -11.16
CA LYS A 275 -12.98 -10.42 -12.34
C LYS A 275 -13.85 -10.52 -13.59
N ASP A 276 -13.78 -9.50 -14.44
CA ASP A 276 -14.42 -9.48 -15.76
C ASP A 276 -13.77 -8.39 -16.62
N GLU A 277 -13.65 -8.63 -17.92
CA GLU A 277 -13.04 -7.69 -18.87
C GLU A 277 -13.81 -6.37 -18.96
N VAL A 278 -15.12 -6.36 -18.71
CA VAL A 278 -15.96 -5.15 -18.71
C VAL A 278 -15.51 -4.15 -17.66
N ILE A 279 -14.95 -4.62 -16.55
CA ILE A 279 -14.47 -3.73 -15.49
C ILE A 279 -13.34 -2.85 -16.03
N ASN A 280 -12.54 -3.32 -17.00
CA ASN A 280 -11.48 -2.51 -17.62
C ASN A 280 -11.99 -1.23 -18.28
N VAL A 281 -13.21 -1.24 -18.82
CA VAL A 281 -13.83 -0.07 -19.48
C VAL A 281 -14.00 1.09 -18.48
N LEU A 282 -14.39 0.78 -17.24
CA LEU A 282 -14.60 1.76 -16.17
C LEU A 282 -13.36 2.59 -15.84
N ARG A 283 -12.14 2.07 -16.11
CA ARG A 283 -10.88 2.76 -15.80
C ARG A 283 -10.82 4.15 -16.43
N SER A 284 -11.23 4.28 -17.69
CA SER A 284 -11.20 5.54 -18.46
C SER A 284 -12.30 6.50 -18.04
N ASP A 285 -13.50 5.97 -17.81
CA ASP A 285 -14.69 6.78 -17.51
C ASP A 285 -14.60 7.47 -16.16
N MET A 286 -13.90 6.87 -15.19
CA MET A 286 -13.62 7.50 -13.91
C MET A 286 -12.78 8.79 -14.00
N GLU A 287 -11.96 8.96 -15.03
CA GLU A 287 -11.12 10.14 -15.19
C GLU A 287 -11.76 11.22 -16.06
N VAL A 288 -12.52 10.80 -17.07
CA VAL A 288 -13.04 11.69 -18.11
C VAL A 288 -14.40 12.27 -17.73
N THR A 289 -15.19 11.55 -16.94
CA THR A 289 -16.56 11.99 -16.66
C THR A 289 -16.60 13.02 -15.52
N ARG A 290 -17.32 14.14 -15.76
CA ARG A 290 -17.74 15.07 -14.67
C ARG A 290 -18.87 14.48 -13.81
N ARG A 291 -19.32 13.26 -14.11
CA ARG A 291 -20.46 12.63 -13.46
C ARG A 291 -19.97 11.78 -12.30
N SER A 292 -20.69 11.81 -11.18
CA SER A 292 -20.35 10.96 -10.04
C SER A 292 -20.95 9.57 -10.25
N LEU A 293 -20.13 8.54 -10.08
CA LEU A 293 -20.55 7.14 -10.09
C LEU A 293 -20.90 6.68 -8.68
N TYR A 294 -21.96 5.90 -8.56
CA TYR A 294 -22.44 5.32 -7.30
C TYR A 294 -22.67 3.83 -7.47
N VAL A 295 -22.19 3.04 -6.52
CA VAL A 295 -22.57 1.63 -6.42
C VAL A 295 -23.82 1.54 -5.57
N VAL A 296 -24.86 0.88 -6.10
CA VAL A 296 -26.14 0.68 -5.43
C VAL A 296 -26.34 -0.81 -5.18
N ILE A 297 -26.74 -1.14 -3.97
CA ILE A 297 -27.11 -2.49 -3.54
C ILE A 297 -28.62 -2.49 -3.32
N TYR A 298 -29.32 -3.44 -3.94
CA TYR A 298 -30.76 -3.58 -3.84
C TYR A 298 -31.18 -4.44 -2.65
N ASP A 299 -32.37 -4.19 -2.11
CA ASP A 299 -32.97 -5.06 -1.11
C ASP A 299 -33.36 -6.41 -1.75
N ASN A 300 -33.08 -7.51 -1.05
CA ASN A 300 -33.42 -8.86 -1.51
C ASN A 300 -34.91 -9.19 -1.37
N ARG A 301 -35.62 -8.54 -0.43
CA ARG A 301 -37.08 -8.68 -0.22
C ARG A 301 -37.88 -7.74 -1.10
N HIS A 302 -37.31 -6.58 -1.41
CA HIS A 302 -37.93 -5.55 -2.27
C HIS A 302 -36.99 -5.21 -3.44
N PRO A 303 -37.04 -5.96 -4.55
CA PRO A 303 -36.09 -5.84 -5.66
C PRO A 303 -36.03 -4.46 -6.33
N ASP A 304 -37.06 -3.63 -6.14
CA ASP A 304 -37.15 -2.27 -6.69
C ASP A 304 -36.63 -1.20 -5.70
N SER A 305 -36.21 -1.60 -4.49
CA SER A 305 -35.76 -0.71 -3.43
C SER A 305 -34.24 -0.78 -3.25
N PHE A 306 -33.62 0.39 -3.07
CA PHE A 306 -32.20 0.48 -2.72
C PHE A 306 -32.02 0.18 -1.23
N LEU A 307 -31.21 -0.84 -0.94
CA LEU A 307 -30.78 -1.14 0.43
C LEU A 307 -29.71 -0.14 0.89
N ALA A 308 -28.70 0.10 0.05
CA ALA A 308 -27.61 1.03 0.34
C ALA A 308 -26.98 1.54 -0.95
N CYS A 309 -26.32 2.69 -0.88
CA CYS A 309 -25.47 3.18 -1.97
C CYS A 309 -24.19 3.80 -1.42
N ALA A 310 -23.17 3.86 -2.27
CA ALA A 310 -21.92 4.53 -1.95
C ALA A 310 -21.32 5.17 -3.20
N LYS A 311 -20.83 6.40 -3.07
CA LYS A 311 -20.08 7.08 -4.13
C LYS A 311 -18.77 6.36 -4.40
N LEU A 312 -18.53 6.02 -5.66
CA LEU A 312 -17.26 5.46 -6.13
C LEU A 312 -16.27 6.61 -6.33
N ARG A 313 -15.14 6.56 -5.63
CA ARG A 313 -14.13 7.62 -5.64
C ARG A 313 -12.76 7.06 -6.05
N PRO A 314 -11.95 7.81 -6.81
CA PRO A 314 -10.57 7.42 -7.04
C PRO A 314 -9.81 7.37 -5.71
N MET A 315 -9.03 6.31 -5.52
CA MET A 315 -8.20 6.12 -4.35
C MET A 315 -6.77 6.55 -4.68
N LEU A 316 -6.40 7.75 -4.21
CA LEU A 316 -5.06 8.29 -4.40
C LEU A 316 -4.07 7.64 -3.42
N PRO A 317 -2.80 7.42 -3.85
CA PRO A 317 -1.72 7.01 -2.96
C PRO A 317 -1.58 7.94 -1.76
N LYS A 318 -1.43 7.37 -0.56
CA LYS A 318 -1.11 8.17 0.63
C LYS A 318 0.35 8.55 0.61
N SER A 319 0.61 9.85 0.57
CA SER A 319 1.94 10.43 0.68
C SER A 319 2.02 11.24 1.97
N THR A 320 3.11 11.04 2.71
CA THR A 320 3.38 11.75 3.94
C THR A 320 4.83 12.20 3.96
N LYS A 321 5.10 13.32 4.63
CA LYS A 321 6.45 13.83 4.83
C LYS A 321 6.65 14.29 6.25
N ALA A 322 7.80 13.97 6.80
CA ALA A 322 8.29 14.52 8.05
C ALA A 322 9.47 15.44 7.76
N LEU A 323 9.25 16.75 7.92
CA LEU A 323 10.30 17.75 7.74
C LEU A 323 11.09 17.89 9.04
N ILE A 324 12.41 17.77 8.94
CA ILE A 324 13.34 17.97 10.05
C ILE A 324 14.25 19.14 9.70
N ASN A 325 14.25 20.16 10.56
CA ASN A 325 15.12 21.33 10.44
C ASN A 325 15.52 21.85 11.82
N MET A 326 16.46 21.15 12.47
CA MET A 326 16.92 21.51 13.82
C MET A 326 18.32 20.98 14.08
N GLU A 327 19.05 21.64 15.00
CA GLU A 327 20.38 21.20 15.45
C GLU A 327 21.39 20.96 14.31
N GLY A 328 21.36 21.84 13.29
CA GLY A 328 22.22 21.78 12.11
C GLY A 328 21.91 20.65 11.12
N ILE A 329 20.76 19.98 11.28
CA ILE A 329 20.29 18.92 10.39
C ILE A 329 19.06 19.42 9.63
N ARG A 330 19.03 19.16 8.32
CA ARG A 330 17.92 19.50 7.44
C ARG A 330 17.59 18.34 6.52
N GLY A 331 16.30 18.15 6.26
CA GLY A 331 15.84 17.23 5.23
C GLY A 331 14.41 16.76 5.46
N SER A 332 14.02 15.72 4.73
CA SER A 332 12.72 15.08 4.89
C SER A 332 12.83 13.56 4.96
N VAL A 333 11.83 12.96 5.57
CA VAL A 333 11.55 11.53 5.47
C VAL A 333 10.15 11.39 4.90
N ASP A 334 10.06 10.79 3.72
CA ASP A 334 8.82 10.65 2.98
C ASP A 334 8.33 9.20 3.09
N PHE A 335 7.06 9.01 3.42
CA PHE A 335 6.42 7.68 3.39
C PHE A 335 5.29 7.68 2.37
N THR A 336 5.28 6.69 1.49
CA THR A 336 4.27 6.55 0.44
C THR A 336 3.69 5.14 0.40
N GLN A 337 2.37 5.02 0.37
CA GLN A 337 1.66 3.75 0.24
C GLN A 337 0.59 3.89 -0.85
N ARG A 338 0.66 3.03 -1.89
CA ARG A 338 -0.25 3.11 -3.06
C ARG A 338 -1.67 2.69 -2.70
N SER A 339 -1.80 1.59 -1.97
CA SER A 339 -3.07 1.07 -1.45
C SER A 339 -2.84 0.32 -0.13
N PRO A 340 -3.89 -0.07 0.61
CA PRO A 340 -3.76 -0.91 1.80
C PRO A 340 -3.09 -2.27 1.52
N PHE A 341 -3.10 -2.68 0.26
CA PHE A 341 -2.58 -3.96 -0.22
C PHE A 341 -1.14 -3.86 -0.71
N ASP A 342 -0.51 -2.68 -0.58
CA ASP A 342 0.87 -2.41 -0.95
C ASP A 342 1.74 -2.16 0.29
N PRO A 343 3.03 -2.55 0.25
CA PRO A 343 3.98 -2.14 1.26
C PRO A 343 4.16 -0.62 1.28
N THR A 344 4.59 -0.10 2.42
CA THR A 344 4.93 1.31 2.56
C THR A 344 6.35 1.54 2.10
N TRP A 345 6.52 2.46 1.17
CA TRP A 345 7.82 2.94 0.72
C TRP A 345 8.26 4.10 1.60
N THR A 346 9.50 4.06 2.06
CA THR A 346 10.12 5.09 2.90
C THR A 346 11.31 5.65 2.14
N ASN A 347 11.46 6.97 2.08
CA ASN A 347 12.55 7.65 1.40
C ASN A 347 13.15 8.69 2.34
N PHE A 348 14.39 8.46 2.74
CA PHE A 348 15.13 9.32 3.65
C PHE A 348 16.01 10.27 2.84
N GLN A 349 15.93 11.55 3.14
CA GLN A 349 16.74 12.60 2.51
C GLN A 349 17.23 13.57 3.59
N LEU A 350 18.01 13.06 4.54
CA LEU A 350 18.51 13.83 5.68
C LEU A 350 20.00 14.07 5.58
N GLY A 351 20.42 15.29 5.91
CA GLY A 351 21.82 15.67 5.95
C GLY A 351 22.09 16.87 6.84
N ALA A 352 23.35 17.23 6.94
CA ALA A 352 23.76 18.48 7.55
C ALA A 352 23.23 19.68 6.74
N SER A 353 22.84 20.75 7.43
CA SER A 353 22.20 21.92 6.83
C SER A 353 23.12 22.71 5.89
N ASP A 354 24.43 22.64 6.12
CA ASP A 354 25.48 23.23 5.29
C ASP A 354 25.80 22.39 4.04
N GLN A 355 25.25 21.18 3.95
CA GLN A 355 25.50 20.19 2.90
C GLN A 355 26.98 19.81 2.73
N ASP A 356 27.82 20.13 3.71
CA ASP A 356 29.24 19.81 3.66
C ASP A 356 29.47 18.31 3.89
N TYR A 357 30.46 17.75 3.22
CA TYR A 357 30.78 16.32 3.31
C TYR A 357 31.21 15.94 4.73
N GLU A 358 32.06 16.75 5.38
CA GLU A 358 32.52 16.44 6.75
C GLU A 358 31.41 16.59 7.78
N SER A 359 30.53 17.60 7.61
CA SER A 359 29.35 17.78 8.46
C SER A 359 28.37 16.62 8.32
N ASN A 360 28.15 16.13 7.09
CA ASN A 360 27.34 14.93 6.84
C ASN A 360 27.95 13.67 7.45
N LEU A 361 29.27 13.48 7.35
CA LEU A 361 29.97 12.36 8.01
C LEU A 361 29.80 12.41 9.53
N ARG A 362 29.95 13.60 10.13
CA ARG A 362 29.72 13.80 11.57
C ARG A 362 28.27 13.54 11.97
N PHE A 363 27.31 13.91 11.14
CA PHE A 363 25.90 13.61 11.38
C PHE A 363 25.67 12.09 11.37
N VAL A 364 25.99 11.43 10.29
CA VAL A 364 25.69 10.00 10.07
C VAL A 364 26.42 9.11 11.08
N SER A 365 27.65 9.46 11.47
CA SER A 365 28.38 8.76 12.55
C SER A 365 27.83 8.99 13.96
N SER A 366 27.03 10.04 14.16
CA SER A 366 26.41 10.33 15.45
C SER A 366 25.07 9.63 15.66
N VAL A 367 24.44 9.11 14.60
CA VAL A 367 23.12 8.46 14.67
C VAL A 367 23.22 7.14 15.43
N LEU A 368 22.35 6.96 16.41
CA LEU A 368 22.21 5.72 17.18
C LEU A 368 20.99 4.92 16.73
N GLN A 369 19.85 5.60 16.54
CA GLN A 369 18.61 4.98 16.07
C GLN A 369 17.68 6.02 15.45
N TYR A 370 16.77 5.56 14.59
CA TYR A 370 15.68 6.38 14.05
C TYR A 370 14.38 5.58 14.13
N ASN A 371 13.39 6.16 14.81
CA ASN A 371 12.16 5.48 15.19
C ASN A 371 10.94 6.39 15.07
N VAL A 372 9.79 5.83 14.75
CA VAL A 372 8.48 6.45 14.94
C VAL A 372 8.05 6.29 16.40
N ARG A 373 7.56 7.36 17.00
CA ARG A 373 7.10 7.44 18.40
C ARG A 373 5.59 7.58 18.48
N ASP A 374 4.99 7.33 19.64
CA ASP A 374 3.52 7.30 19.76
C ASP A 374 2.87 8.66 19.47
N LEU A 375 3.45 9.74 19.98
CA LEU A 375 2.85 11.07 19.95
C LEU A 375 3.66 12.03 19.07
N PRO A 376 3.01 13.02 18.43
CA PRO A 376 3.72 14.10 17.75
C PRO A 376 4.55 14.92 18.75
N PRO A 377 5.67 15.52 18.32
CA PRO A 377 6.46 16.38 19.18
C PRO A 377 5.67 17.66 19.52
N ARG A 378 5.73 18.06 20.78
CA ARG A 378 5.13 19.30 21.29
C ARG A 378 6.14 20.08 22.12
N LEU A 379 6.01 21.40 22.09
CA LEU A 379 6.73 22.26 23.02
C LEU A 379 6.04 22.17 24.38
N VAL A 380 6.79 21.79 25.41
CA VAL A 380 6.33 21.80 26.81
C VAL A 380 7.00 22.98 27.51
N ALA A 381 6.20 23.93 27.99
CA ALA A 381 6.67 25.10 28.74
C ALA A 381 7.80 25.89 28.04
N ASP A 382 7.73 26.02 26.71
CA ASP A 382 8.73 26.68 25.84
C ASP A 382 10.16 26.11 25.93
N ASP A 383 10.32 24.91 26.50
CA ASP A 383 11.60 24.23 26.53
C ASP A 383 11.84 23.45 25.24
N LEU A 384 12.72 23.98 24.37
CA LEU A 384 13.18 23.30 23.15
C LEU A 384 13.86 21.97 23.45
N GLN A 385 14.44 21.79 24.63
CA GLN A 385 15.10 20.55 25.02
C GLN A 385 14.08 19.42 25.24
N SER A 386 12.87 19.76 25.65
CA SER A 386 11.75 18.82 25.83
C SER A 386 11.05 18.43 24.52
N TYR A 387 11.30 19.14 23.41
CA TYR A 387 10.50 19.02 22.19
C TYR A 387 10.41 17.59 21.66
N CYS A 388 11.56 16.95 21.40
CA CYS A 388 11.57 15.55 20.94
C CYS A 388 11.30 14.54 22.07
N ASN A 389 11.51 14.93 23.34
CA ASN A 389 11.27 14.06 24.48
C ASN A 389 9.76 13.92 24.81
N SER A 390 8.94 14.85 24.33
CA SER A 390 7.48 14.83 24.51
C SER A 390 6.74 13.74 23.71
N THR A 391 7.46 13.01 22.85
CA THR A 391 6.90 12.10 21.84
C THR A 391 6.53 10.71 22.35
N SER A 392 6.75 10.41 23.65
CA SER A 392 6.51 9.09 24.27
C SER A 392 7.45 7.98 23.73
N GLY A 393 7.11 6.71 24.02
CA GLY A 393 7.83 5.51 23.61
C GLY A 393 7.83 5.25 22.11
N ILE A 394 8.58 4.21 21.72
CA ILE A 394 8.59 3.70 20.34
C ILE A 394 7.20 3.13 20.05
N TYR A 395 6.65 3.47 18.88
CA TYR A 395 5.34 3.01 18.49
C TYR A 395 5.32 1.48 18.31
N ASN A 396 4.59 0.79 19.21
CA ASN A 396 4.58 -0.67 19.31
C ASN A 396 3.16 -1.24 19.52
N PRO A 397 2.27 -1.13 18.52
CA PRO A 397 0.89 -1.64 18.64
C PRO A 397 0.84 -3.17 18.73
N THR A 398 1.85 -3.87 18.21
CA THR A 398 1.97 -5.35 18.22
C THR A 398 2.55 -5.88 19.52
N GLN A 399 2.90 -5.01 20.48
CA GLN A 399 3.42 -5.38 21.80
C GLN A 399 4.64 -6.31 21.77
N VAL A 400 5.50 -6.15 20.76
CA VAL A 400 6.77 -6.89 20.66
C VAL A 400 7.64 -6.62 21.89
N ASP A 401 8.23 -7.66 22.48
CA ASP A 401 9.13 -7.52 23.62
C ASP A 401 10.45 -6.83 23.19
N LEU A 402 10.68 -5.65 23.74
CA LEU A 402 11.86 -4.83 23.45
C LEU A 402 13.17 -5.47 23.95
N LYS A 403 13.10 -6.45 24.85
CA LYS A 403 14.29 -7.13 25.40
C LYS A 403 14.81 -8.24 24.51
N THR A 404 13.95 -8.82 23.67
CA THR A 404 14.27 -9.95 22.80
C THR A 404 14.49 -9.54 21.35
N LEU A 405 14.66 -8.23 21.09
CA LEU A 405 14.83 -7.73 19.74
C LEU A 405 16.13 -8.27 19.13
N PRO A 406 16.09 -8.78 17.89
CA PRO A 406 17.29 -9.10 17.17
C PRO A 406 18.13 -7.83 16.92
N PRO A 407 19.45 -7.96 16.72
CA PRO A 407 20.28 -6.82 16.33
C PRO A 407 19.77 -6.17 15.03
N PRO A 408 19.82 -4.84 14.89
CA PRO A 408 19.30 -4.15 13.72
C PRO A 408 19.78 -4.75 12.39
N GLY A 409 18.86 -4.99 11.45
CA GLY A 409 19.11 -5.61 10.15
C GLY A 409 19.16 -7.14 10.16
N MET A 410 19.23 -7.80 11.32
CA MET A 410 19.40 -9.26 11.42
C MET A 410 18.10 -10.06 11.59
N GLY A 411 16.97 -9.37 11.82
CA GLY A 411 15.65 -9.98 12.04
C GLY A 411 14.65 -9.55 10.99
N THR A 412 13.53 -10.26 10.83
CA THR A 412 12.43 -9.88 9.92
C THR A 412 11.61 -8.72 10.47
N GLN A 413 10.83 -8.04 9.62
CA GLN A 413 10.15 -6.78 10.00
C GLN A 413 9.07 -6.96 11.08
N ASP A 414 8.46 -8.14 11.16
CA ASP A 414 7.54 -8.60 12.21
C ASP A 414 8.17 -8.64 13.61
N GLN A 415 9.48 -8.90 13.70
CA GLN A 415 10.20 -9.05 14.96
C GLN A 415 10.55 -7.71 15.64
N TYR A 416 10.25 -6.59 14.98
CA TYR A 416 10.50 -5.25 15.50
C TYR A 416 9.19 -4.52 15.75
N PRO A 417 9.15 -3.60 16.71
CA PRO A 417 8.05 -2.64 16.83
C PRO A 417 7.82 -1.92 15.51
N VAL A 418 6.56 -1.62 15.19
CA VAL A 418 6.16 -0.88 13.97
C VAL A 418 6.99 0.39 13.79
N GLY A 419 7.26 1.11 14.89
CA GLY A 419 8.06 2.33 14.86
C GLY A 419 9.57 2.14 14.81
N HIS A 420 10.12 0.94 14.98
CA HIS A 420 11.58 0.73 15.08
C HIS A 420 12.24 0.61 13.68
N LEU A 421 12.35 1.74 12.97
CA LEU A 421 12.76 1.76 11.55
C LEU A 421 14.23 1.34 11.34
N LEU A 422 15.16 1.75 12.21
CA LEU A 422 16.57 1.32 12.08
C LEU A 422 16.69 -0.21 12.09
N GLY A 423 15.99 -0.88 13.00
CA GLY A 423 16.00 -2.34 13.10
C GLY A 423 15.49 -3.01 11.84
N LYS A 424 14.43 -2.43 11.24
CA LYS A 424 13.76 -2.94 10.04
C LYS A 424 14.48 -2.62 8.73
N HIS A 425 15.24 -1.54 8.64
CA HIS A 425 15.78 -1.01 7.36
C HIS A 425 17.29 -1.15 7.22
N LYS A 426 18.03 -1.34 8.32
CA LYS A 426 19.49 -1.46 8.27
C LYS A 426 19.92 -2.62 7.36
N ASP A 427 20.91 -2.37 6.51
CA ASP A 427 21.49 -3.31 5.55
C ASP A 427 20.49 -3.90 4.52
N ARG A 428 19.32 -3.26 4.36
CA ARG A 428 18.23 -3.66 3.44
C ARG A 428 18.07 -2.69 2.28
N THR A 429 19.17 -2.42 1.61
CA THR A 429 19.27 -1.41 0.57
C THR A 429 18.94 -1.94 -0.83
N GLU A 430 18.95 -3.27 -0.99
CA GLU A 430 18.60 -4.01 -2.21
C GLU A 430 19.19 -3.35 -3.48
N TYR A 431 18.40 -3.17 -4.53
CA TYR A 431 18.76 -2.48 -5.79
C TYR A 431 18.35 -1.00 -5.76
N LEU A 432 17.96 -0.47 -4.60
CA LEU A 432 17.44 0.88 -4.48
C LEU A 432 18.58 1.90 -4.38
N ASN A 433 18.32 3.11 -4.89
CA ASN A 433 19.31 4.17 -4.91
C ASN A 433 19.60 4.68 -3.50
N HIS A 434 20.79 4.36 -2.99
CA HIS A 434 21.29 4.80 -1.69
C HIS A 434 22.56 5.62 -1.88
N LYS A 435 22.70 6.70 -1.11
CA LYS A 435 23.93 7.52 -1.10
C LYS A 435 24.73 7.18 0.16
N TYR A 436 25.67 6.26 0.00
CA TYR A 436 26.54 5.84 1.10
C TYR A 436 27.65 6.87 1.34
N LEU A 437 27.74 7.34 2.58
CA LEU A 437 28.89 8.10 3.06
C LEU A 437 29.88 7.18 3.79
N LEU A 438 29.36 6.22 4.57
CA LEU A 438 30.10 5.23 5.34
C LEU A 438 29.42 3.86 5.21
N PRO A 439 29.67 3.11 4.12
CA PRO A 439 29.04 1.82 3.88
C PRO A 439 29.28 0.85 5.05
N GLY A 440 28.21 0.25 5.59
CA GLY A 440 28.27 -0.75 6.66
C GLY A 440 28.73 -0.26 8.05
N LEU A 441 29.13 1.01 8.18
CA LEU A 441 29.61 1.59 9.44
C LEU A 441 28.61 2.55 10.08
N ALA A 442 27.68 3.10 9.29
CA ALA A 442 26.75 4.10 9.78
C ALA A 442 25.33 3.87 9.28
N SER A 443 24.37 4.42 10.03
CA SER A 443 22.95 4.36 9.67
C SER A 443 22.67 5.24 8.46
N GLU A 444 22.23 4.61 7.38
CA GLU A 444 21.86 5.31 6.16
C GLU A 444 20.57 6.10 6.36
N LEU A 445 20.68 7.42 6.19
CA LEU A 445 19.54 8.35 6.21
C LEU A 445 19.40 9.08 4.86
N SER A 446 19.89 8.43 3.81
CA SER A 446 19.83 8.89 2.42
C SER A 446 19.58 7.70 1.48
N GLY A 447 18.33 7.29 1.34
CA GLY A 447 17.96 6.09 0.59
C GLY A 447 16.49 5.72 0.71
N ALA A 448 16.08 4.72 -0.07
CA ALA A 448 14.71 4.23 -0.11
C ALA A 448 14.61 2.79 0.42
N TYR A 449 13.55 2.51 1.19
CA TYR A 449 13.25 1.18 1.74
C TYR A 449 11.77 0.87 1.55
N TRP A 450 11.41 -0.41 1.58
CA TRP A 450 10.02 -0.86 1.68
C TRP A 450 9.76 -1.54 3.04
N ASP A 451 8.54 -1.43 3.54
CA ASP A 451 8.14 -1.93 4.85
C ASP A 451 6.71 -2.49 4.82
N VAL A 452 6.56 -3.77 5.13
CA VAL A 452 5.27 -4.50 5.17
C VAL A 452 4.59 -4.43 6.56
N TYR A 453 5.22 -3.75 7.53
CA TYR A 453 4.73 -3.53 8.89
C TYR A 453 4.73 -2.03 9.26
N LEU A 454 4.50 -1.15 8.29
CA LEU A 454 4.45 0.30 8.50
C LEU A 454 3.23 0.94 7.79
N PRO A 455 1.98 0.61 8.18
CA PRO A 455 0.80 1.09 7.48
C PRO A 455 0.67 2.62 7.55
N LEU A 456 0.22 3.25 6.46
CA LEU A 456 -0.16 4.67 6.43
C LEU A 456 -1.68 4.88 6.58
N GLN A 457 -2.46 3.80 6.59
CA GLN A 457 -3.92 3.81 6.68
C GLN A 457 -4.41 2.86 7.77
N GLY A 458 -5.63 3.06 8.24
CA GLY A 458 -6.25 2.23 9.25
C GLY A 458 -5.78 2.52 10.68
N VAL A 459 -6.20 1.66 11.61
CA VAL A 459 -6.07 1.86 13.07
C VAL A 459 -4.61 1.97 13.51
N HIS A 460 -3.72 1.24 12.84
CA HIS A 460 -2.30 1.21 13.20
C HIS A 460 -1.42 2.20 12.43
N SER A 461 -2.03 3.16 11.72
CA SER A 461 -1.31 4.13 10.91
C SER A 461 -0.23 4.91 11.69
N VAL A 462 0.90 5.19 11.02
CA VAL A 462 1.98 6.06 11.54
C VAL A 462 1.80 7.54 11.21
N VAL A 463 0.73 7.90 10.50
CA VAL A 463 0.42 9.30 10.17
C VAL A 463 0.16 10.11 11.45
N HIS A 464 0.61 11.37 11.47
CA HIS A 464 0.58 12.30 12.61
C HIS A 464 1.44 11.91 13.83
N ARG A 465 2.22 10.83 13.74
CA ARG A 465 3.20 10.46 14.76
C ARG A 465 4.52 11.21 14.56
N ALA A 466 5.40 11.17 15.56
CA ALA A 466 6.74 11.72 15.44
C ALA A 466 7.70 10.69 14.84
N ILE A 467 8.57 11.12 13.93
CA ILE A 467 9.84 10.44 13.68
C ILE A 467 10.92 11.12 14.51
N VAL A 468 11.71 10.32 15.24
CA VAL A 468 12.81 10.78 16.09
C VAL A 468 14.09 10.09 15.67
N ILE A 469 15.14 10.88 15.49
CA ILE A 469 16.50 10.42 15.22
C ILE A 469 17.31 10.71 16.47
N GLU A 470 17.74 9.64 17.10
CA GLU A 470 18.54 9.67 18.31
C GLU A 470 20.00 9.72 17.96
N ARG A 471 20.73 10.62 18.64
CA ARG A 471 22.14 10.86 18.38
C ARG A 471 22.95 10.64 19.65
N ARG A 472 24.22 10.28 19.47
CA ARG A 472 25.16 10.10 20.58
C ARG A 472 25.39 11.42 21.28
N GLU A 473 25.31 11.40 22.62
CA GLU A 473 25.65 12.55 23.45
C GLU A 473 27.06 13.08 23.10
N PRO A 474 27.27 14.42 23.08
CA PRO A 474 26.37 15.48 23.57
C PRO A 474 25.37 16.01 22.52
N LYS A 475 25.21 15.35 21.36
CA LYS A 475 24.28 15.80 20.32
C LYS A 475 22.84 15.48 20.72
N ARG A 476 21.95 16.46 20.57
CA ARG A 476 20.52 16.32 20.92
C ARG A 476 19.78 15.46 19.90
N ASN A 477 18.64 14.89 20.27
CA ASN A 477 17.79 14.21 19.30
C ASN A 477 17.15 15.23 18.33
N VAL A 478 16.87 14.80 17.11
CA VAL A 478 16.12 15.59 16.14
C VAL A 478 14.84 14.87 15.78
N CYS A 479 13.76 15.60 15.54
CA CYS A 479 12.46 15.00 15.31
C CYS A 479 11.58 15.83 14.38
N GLY A 480 10.58 15.18 13.80
CA GLY A 480 9.57 15.80 12.94
C GLY A 480 8.25 15.05 13.02
N THR A 481 7.14 15.73 12.70
CA THR A 481 5.81 15.10 12.63
C THR A 481 5.58 14.55 11.23
N ILE A 482 5.05 13.33 11.13
CA ILE A 482 4.65 12.72 9.87
C ILE A 482 3.31 13.34 9.44
N LEU A 483 3.34 14.23 8.46
CA LEU A 483 2.15 14.97 7.99
C LEU A 483 1.73 14.48 6.60
N LEU A 484 0.43 14.57 6.30
CA LEU A 484 -0.11 14.22 4.98
C LEU A 484 0.18 15.29 3.94
N TYR A 485 0.52 14.85 2.73
CA TYR A 485 0.75 15.69 1.56
C TYR A 485 -0.09 15.20 0.38
N GLU A 486 -0.48 16.12 -0.49
CA GLU A 486 -1.14 15.76 -1.74
C GLU A 486 -0.15 15.02 -2.65
N THR A 487 -0.62 13.92 -3.25
CA THR A 487 0.20 13.00 -4.05
C THR A 487 0.97 13.74 -5.14
N ASP A 488 2.26 13.44 -5.27
CA ASP A 488 3.18 14.05 -6.26
C ASP A 488 3.29 15.59 -6.16
N THR A 489 2.98 16.19 -5.01
CA THR A 489 3.15 17.62 -4.77
C THR A 489 3.95 17.93 -3.49
N GLU A 490 4.22 19.22 -3.27
CA GLU A 490 4.79 19.75 -2.03
C GLU A 490 3.72 20.37 -1.12
N TYR A 491 2.45 20.29 -1.50
CA TYR A 491 1.37 20.88 -0.71
C TYR A 491 0.94 19.93 0.41
N GLN A 492 1.00 20.43 1.64
CA GLN A 492 0.46 19.72 2.79
C GLN A 492 -1.07 19.64 2.65
N THR A 493 -1.64 18.46 2.90
CA THR A 493 -3.10 18.27 2.86
C THR A 493 -3.76 19.13 3.93
N PRO A 494 -4.77 19.95 3.58
CA PRO A 494 -5.51 20.74 4.55
C PRO A 494 -6.29 19.82 5.50
N MET A 495 -6.25 20.13 6.80
CA MET A 495 -6.83 19.29 7.86
C MET A 495 -7.88 20.09 8.64
N PHE A 496 -9.04 19.50 8.86
CA PHE A 496 -10.00 19.94 9.87
C PHE A 496 -9.62 19.33 11.23
N SER A 497 -9.66 20.14 12.30
CA SER A 497 -9.31 19.69 13.65
C SER A 497 -10.37 20.06 14.66
N ALA A 498 -10.81 19.09 15.46
CA ALA A 498 -11.66 19.30 16.64
C ALA A 498 -10.90 18.91 17.90
N GLN A 499 -11.08 19.67 18.99
CA GLN A 499 -10.36 19.45 20.24
C GLN A 499 -11.31 19.36 21.43
N VAL A 500 -11.08 18.38 22.29
CA VAL A 500 -11.71 18.23 23.61
C VAL A 500 -10.63 18.42 24.67
N ILE A 501 -10.88 19.27 25.67
CA ILE A 501 -9.94 19.55 26.76
C ILE A 501 -10.58 19.13 28.08
N PHE A 502 -9.93 18.22 28.79
CA PHE A 502 -10.28 17.80 30.14
C PHE A 502 -9.48 18.61 31.16
N ARG A 503 -10.18 19.22 32.11
CA ARG A 503 -9.57 20.05 33.18
C ARG A 503 -9.69 19.44 34.58
N TYR A 504 -10.72 18.64 34.84
CA TYR A 504 -10.96 17.96 36.12
C TYR A 504 -12.01 16.83 35.94
N PRO A 505 -11.91 15.69 36.65
CA PRO A 505 -10.80 15.24 37.51
C PRO A 505 -9.59 14.72 36.72
N ILE A 506 -9.75 14.51 35.41
CA ILE A 506 -8.68 14.11 34.49
C ILE A 506 -8.18 15.36 33.76
N VAL A 507 -6.87 15.52 33.64
CA VAL A 507 -6.24 16.59 32.86
C VAL A 507 -5.67 15.97 31.58
N GLY A 508 -6.09 16.50 30.43
CA GLY A 508 -5.66 15.96 29.14
C GLY A 508 -6.38 16.62 27.98
N ARG A 509 -5.99 16.26 26.77
CA ARG A 509 -6.69 16.68 25.55
C ARG A 509 -6.84 15.53 24.58
N VAL A 510 -7.95 15.54 23.85
CA VAL A 510 -8.22 14.64 22.73
C VAL A 510 -8.38 15.51 21.49
N ILE A 511 -7.60 15.23 20.45
CA ILE A 511 -7.61 15.97 19.18
C ILE A 511 -8.05 15.01 18.09
N PHE A 512 -9.10 15.38 17.37
CA PHE A 512 -9.57 14.71 16.17
C PHE A 512 -9.06 15.49 14.96
N ARG A 513 -8.38 14.84 14.03
CA ARG A 513 -7.90 15.44 12.79
C ARG A 513 -8.37 14.61 11.60
N GLN A 514 -8.99 15.26 10.63
CA GLN A 514 -9.43 14.63 9.38
C GLN A 514 -9.11 15.55 8.19
N PRO A 515 -8.73 15.02 7.02
CA PRO A 515 -8.54 15.83 5.82
C PRO A 515 -9.79 16.64 5.46
N GLN A 516 -9.59 17.91 5.14
CA GLN A 516 -10.67 18.83 4.80
C GLN A 516 -11.35 18.37 3.50
N ASP A 517 -12.69 18.48 3.46
CA ASP A 517 -13.53 18.10 2.31
C ASP A 517 -13.46 16.61 1.91
N ARG A 518 -12.87 15.75 2.76
CA ARG A 518 -12.77 14.29 2.54
C ARG A 518 -13.22 13.49 3.77
N PRO A 519 -14.51 13.57 4.15
CA PRO A 519 -15.04 12.91 5.36
C PRO A 519 -14.98 11.37 5.35
N TRP A 520 -14.75 10.76 4.18
CA TRP A 520 -14.59 9.30 4.03
C TRP A 520 -13.19 8.79 4.36
N GLU A 521 -12.20 9.69 4.52
CA GLU A 521 -10.83 9.33 4.89
C GLU A 521 -10.69 9.15 6.41
N ASP A 522 -9.61 8.48 6.81
CA ASP A 522 -9.35 8.14 8.21
C ASP A 522 -9.26 9.40 9.10
N THR A 523 -9.93 9.34 10.26
CA THR A 523 -9.79 10.35 11.31
C THR A 523 -8.68 9.93 12.26
N THR A 524 -7.66 10.78 12.43
CA THR A 524 -6.62 10.60 13.44
C THR A 524 -7.15 11.11 14.78
N ILE A 525 -7.08 10.26 15.80
CA ILE A 525 -7.42 10.62 17.19
C ILE A 525 -6.11 10.63 18.00
N ILE A 526 -5.75 11.80 18.52
CA ILE A 526 -4.54 11.99 19.33
C ILE A 526 -5.01 12.22 20.76
N VAL A 527 -4.67 11.30 21.66
CA VAL A 527 -4.97 11.40 23.09
C VAL A 527 -3.70 11.76 23.82
N GLU A 528 -3.71 12.89 24.50
CA GLU A 528 -2.58 13.38 25.27
C GLU A 528 -2.96 13.53 26.73
N SER A 529 -2.25 12.83 27.62
CA SER A 529 -2.25 13.12 29.05
C SER A 529 -1.35 14.34 29.31
N MET A 530 -1.81 15.27 30.13
CA MET A 530 -1.05 16.46 30.53
C MET A 530 -0.45 16.29 31.91
#